data_AF-A0A0W0VY08-F1
#
_entry.id   AF-A0A0W0VY08-F1
#
_cell.length_a   1.000
_cell.length_b   1.000
_cell.length_c   1.000
_cell.angle_alpha   90.00
_cell.angle_beta   90.00
_cell.angle_gamma   90.00
#
_symmetry.space_group_name_H-M   'P 1'
#
loop_
_entity.id
_entity.type
_entity.pdbx_description
1 polymer ?
#
loop_
_entity_poly.entity_id
_entity_poly.type
_entity_poly.pdbx_seq_one_letter_code
_entity_poly.pdbx_strand_id
1 'polypeptide(L)' 'MRKVIRFLAMVLNALVGIEEEKPATRYMSVYEAQEKLDAGSISMREYNEAFERKEVI' A
#
# COMPACT_ATOMS: atom_id res chain seq x y z
N MET A 1 -7.15 32.45 -7.54
CA MET A 1 -7.55 31.11 -8.05
C MET A 1 -6.42 30.34 -8.73
N ARG A 2 -5.69 30.91 -9.71
CA ARG A 2 -4.64 30.21 -10.48
C ARG A 2 -3.52 29.56 -9.62
N LYS A 3 -3.16 30.18 -8.49
CA LYS A 3 -2.17 29.66 -7.54
C LYS A 3 -2.65 28.41 -6.79
N VAL A 4 -3.92 28.37 -6.42
CA VAL A 4 -4.52 27.25 -5.67
C VAL A 4 -4.62 26.01 -6.57
N ILE A 5 -5.02 26.19 -7.83
CA ILE A 5 -5.11 25.09 -8.81
C ILE A 5 -3.74 24.49 -9.11
N ARG A 6 -2.69 25.33 -9.24
CA ARG A 6 -1.30 24.86 -9.40
C ARG A 6 -0.82 24.06 -8.20
N PHE A 7 -1.13 24.53 -6.99
CA PHE A 7 -0.75 23.82 -5.77
C PHE A 7 -1.46 22.46 -5.68
N LEU A 8 -2.76 22.42 -5.99
CA LEU A 8 -3.53 21.18 -6.02
C LEU A 8 -2.99 20.18 -7.06
N ALA A 9 -2.64 20.64 -8.26
CA ALA A 9 -2.05 19.79 -9.30
C ALA A 9 -0.67 19.24 -8.88
N MET A 10 0.13 20.04 -8.18
CA MET A 10 1.43 19.60 -7.67
C MET A 10 1.28 18.53 -6.59
N VAL A 11 0.33 18.69 -5.67
CA VAL A 11 0.03 17.68 -4.63
C VAL A 11 -0.52 16.39 -5.25
N LEU A 12 -1.42 16.49 -6.22
CA LEU A 12 -1.97 15.31 -6.92
C LEU A 12 -0.90 14.54 -7.69
N ASN A 13 0.00 15.23 -8.41
CA ASN A 13 1.12 14.57 -9.09
C ASN A 13 2.08 13.89 -8.11
N ALA A 14 2.33 14.50 -6.94
CA ALA A 14 3.16 13.88 -5.90
C ALA A 14 2.50 12.63 -5.30
N LEU A 15 1.17 12.63 -5.13
CA LEU A 15 0.43 11.46 -4.63
C LEU A 15 0.38 10.32 -5.64
N VAL A 16 0.20 10.61 -6.93
CA VAL A 16 0.21 9.60 -8.01
C VAL A 16 1.60 8.94 -8.13
N GLY A 17 2.68 9.72 -7.99
CA GLY A 17 4.04 9.18 -7.95
C GLY A 17 4.31 8.26 -6.73
N ILE A 18 3.60 8.46 -5.62
CA ILE A 18 3.69 7.59 -4.42
C ILE A 18 2.86 6.31 -4.61
N GLU A 19 1.78 6.34 -5.40
CA GLU A 19 0.98 5.14 -5.71
C GLU A 19 1.70 4.18 -6.67
N GLU A 20 2.50 4.67 -7.63
CA GLU A 20 3.36 3.82 -8.45
C GLU A 20 4.55 3.22 -7.66
N GLU A 21 4.89 3.83 -6.52
CA GLU A 21 5.89 3.33 -5.58
C GLU A 21 5.28 2.47 -4.45
N LYS A 22 4.00 2.10 -4.54
CA LYS A 22 3.52 0.92 -3.81
C LYS A 22 4.11 -0.27 -4.55
N PRO A 23 5.10 -1.00 -3.98
CA PRO A 23 5.69 -2.12 -4.68
C PRO A 23 4.54 -3.06 -5.01
N ALA A 24 4.31 -3.25 -6.32
CA ALA A 24 3.37 -4.21 -6.86
C ALA A 24 3.54 -5.49 -6.06
N THR A 25 2.60 -5.70 -5.14
CA THR A 25 2.63 -6.67 -4.04
C THR A 25 3.90 -7.47 -3.95
N ARG A 26 4.89 -6.95 -3.20
CA ARG A 26 6.01 -7.76 -2.74
C ARG A 26 5.36 -8.98 -2.07
N TYR A 27 5.49 -10.15 -2.69
CA TYR A 27 4.95 -11.40 -2.16
C TYR A 27 5.41 -11.53 -0.71
N MET A 28 4.52 -11.20 0.23
CA MET A 28 4.82 -11.28 1.64
C MET A 28 4.54 -12.71 2.03
N SER A 29 5.54 -13.41 2.54
CA SER A 29 5.31 -14.73 3.08
C SER A 29 4.34 -14.61 4.28
N VAL A 30 3.57 -15.67 4.53
CA VAL A 30 2.63 -15.71 5.67
C VAL A 30 3.36 -15.41 6.99
N TYR A 31 4.62 -15.85 7.10
CA TYR A 31 5.47 -15.57 8.24
C TYR A 31 5.79 -14.07 8.40
N GLU A 32 6.21 -13.40 7.33
CA GLU A 32 6.47 -11.95 7.36
C GLU A 32 5.21 -11.12 7.60
N ALA A 33 4.05 -11.58 7.09
CA ALA A 33 2.78 -10.92 7.35
C ALA A 33 2.39 -11.07 8.82
N GLN A 34 2.59 -12.25 9.41
CA GLN A 34 2.30 -12.50 10.82
C GLN A 34 3.21 -11.66 11.73
N GLU A 35 4.52 -11.60 11.44
CA GLU A 35 5.47 -10.79 12.20
C GLU A 35 5.10 -9.30 12.17
N LYS A 36 4.64 -8.80 11.01
CA LYS A 36 4.19 -7.41 10.87
C LYS A 36 2.86 -7.12 11.54
N LEU A 37 1.96 -8.09 11.58
CA LEU A 37 0.69 -7.98 12.30
C LEU A 37 0.96 -7.93 13.81
N ASP A 38 1.83 -8.81 14.32
CA ASP A 38 2.21 -8.86 15.72
C ASP A 38 2.97 -7.58 16.14
N ALA A 39 3.76 -7.01 15.23
CA ALA A 39 4.40 -5.71 15.39
C ALA A 39 3.44 -4.51 15.22
N GLY A 40 2.15 -4.73 14.93
CA GLY A 40 1.16 -3.68 14.68
C GLY A 40 1.45 -2.81 13.46
N SER A 41 2.34 -3.27 12.58
CA SER A 41 2.80 -2.53 11.39
C SER A 41 1.86 -2.69 10.20
N ILE A 42 0.99 -3.70 10.23
CA ILE A 42 -0.09 -3.89 9.25
C ILE A 42 -1.39 -4.21 9.99
N SER A 43 -2.51 -3.90 9.35
CA SER A 43 -3.84 -4.27 9.85
C SER A 43 -4.17 -5.74 9.55
N MET A 44 -5.11 -6.30 10.31
CA MET A 44 -5.61 -7.67 10.07
C MET A 44 -6.20 -7.84 8.66
N ARG A 45 -6.73 -6.76 8.08
CA ARG A 45 -7.22 -6.75 6.70
C ARG A 45 -6.08 -6.94 5.69
N GLU A 46 -4.97 -6.24 5.87
CA GLU A 46 -3.79 -6.38 5.02
C GLU A 46 -3.13 -7.75 5.17
N TYR A 47 -3.18 -8.34 6.37
CA TYR A 47 -2.78 -9.73 6.60
C TYR A 47 -3.64 -10.72 5.79
N ASN A 48 -4.97 -10.56 5.83
CA ASN A 48 -5.88 -11.43 5.08
C ASN A 48 -5.71 -11.27 3.55
N GLU A 49 -5.50 -10.05 3.06
CA GLU A 49 -5.25 -9.81 1.63
C GLU A 49 -3.96 -10.51 1.15
N ALA A 50 -2.96 -10.69 2.02
CA ALA A 50 -1.75 -11.46 1.73
C ALA A 50 -2.02 -12.98 1.70
N PHE A 51 -3.01 -13.47 2.46
CA PHE A 51 -3.39 -14.88 2.53
C PHE A 51 -4.31 -15.30 1.37
N GLU A 52 -5.33 -14.50 1.04
CA GLU A 52 -6.29 -14.78 -0.03
C GLU A 52 -5.64 -14.86 -1.42
N ARG A 53 -4.56 -14.09 -1.66
CA ARG A 53 -3.79 -14.17 -2.93
C ARG A 53 -3.07 -15.50 -3.13
N LYS A 54 -2.85 -16.29 -2.07
CA LYS A 54 -2.23 -17.62 -2.16
C LYS A 54 -3.22 -18.75 -2.42
N GLU A 55 -4.50 -18.55 -2.12
CA GLU A 55 -5.54 -19.57 -2.36
C GLU A 55 -6.08 -19.58 -3.80
N VAL A 56 -5.59 -18.70 -4.68
CA VAL A 56 -5.85 -18.76 -6.12
C VAL A 56 -4.83 -19.70 -6.79
N ILE A 57 -4.94 -21.00 -6.52
CA ILE A 57 -4.34 -22.10 -7.31
C ILE A 57 -5.43 -23.15 -7.57
#